data_AF-A0A367FHF0-F1
#
_entry.id   AF-A0A367FHF0-F1
#
_cell.length_a   1.000
_cell.length_b   1.000
_cell.length_c   1.000
_cell.angle_alpha   90.00
_cell.angle_beta   90.00
_cell.angle_gamma   90.00
#
_symmetry.space_group_name_H-M   'P 1'
#
loop_
_entity.id
_entity.type
_entity.pdbx_description
1 polymer ?
#
loop_
_entity_poly.entity_id
_entity_poly.type
_entity_poly.pdbx_seq_one_letter_code
_entity_poly.pdbx_strand_id
1 'polypeptide(L)'
;MRRLVRIFGCVGATAVMVVAGASLASAAGTVTAAVTGASPVIGAKVAPYEKLYERTTTATRALPAVPKQALFQAASSLSTELGLAQNPAQILGADLSPQVAGRLANVLTDLLTCYRLTKPAFSAIPPALLSQVLATGGGLNPAAYTGIRLCGESAWQSTNELELAVLDELPDTAAPGCQPLGQVDLDIWPVLRVDGGCRDNRYDNDYLLTLDVGGNDTYANNAGSNVVDVNFSPVGSAVTGLRGTGPAKGCQRAIPGLTALDCVPAAAVLLDIQGNDVYGVKQTPDHDTGCTNDPVVRRMMTGGAGFLGVGILRDAEGNDTYTGKTGSLGAGHIFGVGILSDGAGDDTYGAVRNSQGFALVGGVGVLRDEAGDDGYGFYMPAAINPNAPNQTEGAGGVRDDEGEGLCDRIPRFTQGAGNVASATGIFLDDAGADHYHGAFAGQFIGPIQVPSTRAGSLGFGNNQGVGVFLDRGTADDQYTVDGEPSVAGVPQRGDNVIVQPNNDSTGAGFGQGLFVDQ
;
A
#
# COMPACT_ATOMS: atom_id res chain seq x y z
N MET A 1 -32.87 -67.01 -37.38
CA MET A 1 -33.64 -66.00 -38.15
C MET A 1 -33.78 -64.78 -37.25
N ARG A 2 -33.04 -63.69 -37.54
CA ARG A 2 -33.54 -62.43 -38.16
C ARG A 2 -34.54 -61.69 -37.23
N ARG A 3 -34.28 -60.50 -36.66
CA ARG A 3 -34.09 -59.15 -37.28
C ARG A 3 -33.70 -58.15 -36.14
N LEU A 4 -32.66 -57.28 -36.21
CA LEU A 4 -32.56 -55.90 -36.80
C LEU A 4 -33.87 -55.08 -36.76
N VAL A 5 -34.02 -53.79 -36.47
CA VAL A 5 -33.20 -52.57 -36.25
C VAL A 5 -34.23 -51.48 -35.86
N ARG A 6 -33.88 -50.52 -34.99
CA ARG A 6 -34.05 -49.08 -35.30
C ARG A 6 -33.22 -48.20 -34.37
N ILE A 7 -32.46 -47.34 -35.05
CA ILE A 7 -31.54 -46.30 -34.60
C ILE A 7 -32.37 -45.05 -34.24
N PHE A 8 -32.00 -44.38 -33.15
CA PHE A 8 -32.11 -42.92 -33.04
C PHE A 8 -30.82 -42.42 -32.39
N GLY A 9 -30.11 -41.55 -33.12
CA GLY A 9 -28.83 -40.98 -32.69
C GLY A 9 -29.01 -39.96 -31.57
N CYS A 10 -28.11 -40.03 -30.59
CA CYS A 10 -27.82 -38.91 -29.71
C CYS A 10 -26.46 -38.34 -30.11
N VAL A 11 -26.48 -37.10 -30.58
CA VAL A 11 -25.29 -36.26 -30.76
C VAL A 11 -24.76 -35.96 -29.36
N GLY A 12 -23.52 -36.36 -29.07
CA GLY A 12 -22.83 -35.99 -27.85
C GLY A 12 -22.51 -34.50 -27.88
N ALA A 13 -23.12 -33.74 -26.98
CA ALA A 13 -22.66 -32.40 -26.64
C ALA A 13 -21.66 -32.55 -25.50
N THR A 14 -20.38 -32.38 -25.82
CA THR A 14 -19.31 -32.15 -24.85
C THR A 14 -19.66 -30.86 -24.11
N ALA A 15 -20.01 -30.96 -22.83
CA ALA A 15 -20.17 -29.80 -21.98
C ALA A 15 -18.77 -29.20 -21.76
N VAL A 16 -18.48 -28.12 -22.48
CA VAL A 16 -17.39 -27.22 -22.15
C VAL A 16 -17.80 -26.56 -20.83
N MET A 17 -17.18 -27.00 -19.75
CA MET A 17 -17.25 -26.29 -18.47
C MET A 17 -16.40 -25.03 -18.67
N VAL A 18 -17.06 -23.93 -19.06
CA VAL A 18 -16.48 -22.60 -18.99
C VAL A 18 -16.33 -22.31 -17.50
N VAL A 19 -15.10 -22.36 -16.99
CA VAL A 19 -14.77 -21.66 -15.75
C VAL A 19 -15.01 -20.20 -16.06
N ALA A 20 -16.06 -19.64 -15.47
CA ALA A 20 -16.29 -18.22 -15.52
C ALA A 20 -15.13 -17.57 -14.78
N GLY A 21 -14.17 -17.00 -15.51
CA GLY A 21 -13.44 -15.87 -14.97
C GLY A 21 -14.51 -14.83 -14.63
N ALA A 22 -14.58 -14.42 -13.37
CA ALA A 22 -15.40 -13.31 -12.97
C ALA A 22 -14.85 -12.06 -13.68
N SER A 23 -15.28 -11.81 -14.91
CA SER A 23 -15.15 -10.50 -15.51
C SER A 23 -16.21 -9.62 -14.85
N LEU A 24 -15.97 -9.21 -13.62
CA LEU A 24 -16.64 -8.03 -13.08
C LEU A 24 -16.26 -6.89 -14.03
N ALA A 25 -17.28 -6.25 -14.61
CA ALA A 25 -17.06 -5.23 -15.63
C ALA A 25 -16.30 -4.08 -14.97
N SER A 26 -15.04 -3.86 -15.36
CA SER A 26 -14.23 -2.75 -14.86
C SER A 26 -15.03 -1.44 -14.94
N ALA A 27 -15.08 -0.69 -13.84
CA ALA A 27 -15.78 0.59 -13.79
C ALA A 27 -15.39 1.50 -14.97
N ALA A 28 -16.40 2.03 -15.66
CA ALA A 28 -16.19 2.77 -16.90
C ALA A 28 -15.65 4.19 -16.66
N GLY A 29 -14.66 4.59 -17.46
CA GLY A 29 -14.06 5.93 -17.39
C GLY A 29 -12.96 6.05 -16.33
N THR A 30 -12.35 7.23 -16.27
CA THR A 30 -11.24 7.50 -15.33
C THR A 30 -11.78 7.86 -13.95
N VAL A 31 -11.03 7.52 -12.90
CA VAL A 31 -11.32 7.89 -11.51
C VAL A 31 -11.43 9.42 -11.40
N THR A 32 -10.51 10.14 -12.04
CA THR A 32 -10.52 11.61 -12.03
C THR A 32 -11.80 12.18 -12.65
N ALA A 33 -12.32 11.56 -13.71
CA ALA A 33 -13.58 11.98 -14.33
C ALA A 33 -14.78 11.72 -13.41
N ALA A 34 -14.84 10.56 -12.75
CA ALA A 34 -15.89 10.23 -11.78
C ALA A 34 -15.91 11.24 -10.61
N VAL A 35 -14.74 11.50 -10.00
CA VAL A 35 -14.59 12.49 -8.91
C VAL A 35 -14.98 13.89 -9.38
N THR A 36 -14.57 14.29 -10.60
CA THR A 36 -14.92 15.60 -11.17
C THR A 36 -16.42 15.73 -11.43
N GLY A 37 -17.07 14.64 -11.87
CA GLY A 37 -18.51 14.58 -12.07
C GLY A 37 -19.28 14.78 -10.76
N ALA A 38 -18.81 14.16 -9.67
CA ALA A 38 -19.38 14.32 -8.34
C ALA A 38 -19.07 15.69 -7.73
N SER A 39 -17.84 16.19 -7.86
CA SER A 39 -17.41 17.47 -7.32
C SER A 39 -16.27 18.08 -8.14
N PRO A 40 -16.54 19.08 -9.01
CA PRO A 40 -15.51 19.72 -9.83
C PRO A 40 -14.38 20.36 -9.01
N VAL A 41 -14.69 20.81 -7.79
CA VAL A 41 -13.71 21.41 -6.87
C VAL A 41 -12.71 20.37 -6.38
N ILE A 42 -13.19 19.18 -6.00
CA ILE A 42 -12.32 18.08 -5.55
C ILE A 42 -11.61 17.45 -6.74
N GLY A 43 -12.31 17.26 -7.87
CA GLY A 43 -11.72 16.83 -9.14
C GLY A 43 -10.49 17.65 -9.54
N ALA A 44 -10.58 18.97 -9.46
CA ALA A 44 -9.45 19.86 -9.74
C ALA A 44 -8.25 19.69 -8.77
N LYS A 45 -8.50 19.21 -7.54
CA LYS A 45 -7.47 18.96 -6.54
C LYS A 45 -6.80 17.60 -6.69
N VAL A 46 -7.54 16.59 -7.16
CA VAL A 46 -6.98 15.24 -7.37
C VAL A 46 -6.37 15.05 -8.76
N ALA A 47 -6.82 15.80 -9.78
CA ALA A 47 -6.30 15.70 -11.14
C ALA A 47 -4.76 15.76 -11.28
N PRO A 48 -4.00 16.55 -10.50
CA PRO A 48 -2.54 16.51 -10.54
C PRO A 48 -1.90 15.18 -10.13
N TYR A 49 -2.68 14.28 -9.51
CA TYR A 49 -2.25 12.97 -9.01
C TYR A 49 -2.78 11.81 -9.85
N GLU A 50 -3.51 12.07 -10.94
CA GLU A 50 -4.18 11.06 -11.79
C GLU A 50 -3.25 9.90 -12.18
N LYS A 51 -2.00 10.22 -12.52
CA LYS A 51 -1.00 9.21 -12.89
C LYS A 51 -0.60 8.24 -11.76
N LEU A 52 -0.98 8.49 -10.51
CA LEU A 52 -0.66 7.62 -9.37
C LEU A 52 -1.74 6.57 -9.08
N TYR A 53 -2.92 6.68 -9.70
CA TYR A 53 -4.05 5.78 -9.41
C TYR A 53 -4.82 5.30 -10.65
N GLU A 54 -4.59 5.87 -11.83
CA GLU A 54 -5.15 5.33 -13.07
C GLU A 54 -4.38 4.09 -13.58
N ARG A 55 -5.09 3.17 -14.23
CA ARG A 55 -4.53 1.96 -14.84
C ARG A 55 -3.55 2.32 -15.96
N THR A 56 -2.42 1.62 -15.99
CA THR A 56 -1.52 1.62 -17.15
C THR A 56 -1.84 0.41 -18.03
N THR A 57 -2.51 0.63 -19.16
CA THR A 57 -2.95 -0.47 -20.06
C THR A 57 -2.01 -0.71 -21.23
N THR A 58 -0.94 0.08 -21.37
CA THR A 58 0.02 -0.07 -22.47
C THR A 58 1.39 0.40 -22.03
N ALA A 59 2.41 -0.39 -22.34
CA ALA A 59 3.79 -0.01 -22.08
C ALA A 59 4.29 1.05 -23.08
N THR A 60 4.76 2.18 -22.57
CA THR A 60 5.18 3.33 -23.39
C THR A 60 6.65 3.67 -23.21
N ARG A 61 7.28 3.32 -22.09
CA ARG A 61 8.71 3.56 -21.87
C ARG A 61 9.53 2.64 -22.77
N ALA A 62 10.60 3.17 -23.37
CA ALA A 62 11.53 2.36 -24.14
C ALA A 62 12.34 1.43 -23.23
N LEU A 63 12.67 0.24 -23.74
CA LEU A 63 13.63 -0.65 -23.07
C LEU A 63 15.06 -0.11 -23.27
N PRO A 64 15.96 -0.29 -22.28
CA PRO A 64 17.38 -0.02 -22.46
C PRO A 64 17.97 -0.84 -23.62
N ALA A 65 18.94 -0.27 -24.34
CA ALA A 65 19.56 -0.95 -25.49
C ALA A 65 20.23 -2.29 -25.15
N VAL A 66 20.73 -2.44 -23.91
CA VAL A 66 21.30 -3.68 -23.37
C VAL A 66 20.64 -3.98 -22.02
N PRO A 67 19.46 -4.64 -21.99
CA PRO A 67 18.61 -4.73 -20.81
C PRO A 67 19.29 -5.29 -19.55
N LYS A 68 19.90 -6.48 -19.62
CA LYS A 68 20.58 -7.11 -18.46
C LYS A 68 21.76 -6.27 -17.95
N GLN A 69 22.46 -5.58 -18.85
CA GLN A 69 23.56 -4.69 -18.47
C GLN A 69 23.05 -3.43 -17.77
N ALA A 70 21.92 -2.87 -18.23
CA ALA A 70 21.27 -1.74 -17.58
C ALA A 70 20.74 -2.13 -16.18
N LEU A 71 20.13 -3.31 -16.05
CA LEU A 71 19.69 -3.85 -14.76
C LEU A 71 20.86 -4.01 -13.78
N PHE A 72 21.97 -4.61 -14.25
CA PHE A 72 23.20 -4.74 -13.48
C PHE A 72 23.74 -3.37 -13.00
N GLN A 73 23.76 -2.37 -13.89
CA GLN A 73 24.26 -1.03 -13.57
C GLN A 73 23.36 -0.30 -12.57
N ALA A 74 22.04 -0.40 -12.73
CA ALA A 74 21.08 0.20 -11.82
C ALA A 74 21.20 -0.41 -10.41
N ALA A 75 21.25 -1.76 -10.32
CA ALA A 75 21.42 -2.46 -9.05
C ALA A 75 22.75 -2.13 -8.35
N SER A 76 23.85 -2.05 -9.11
CA SER A 76 25.18 -1.68 -8.61
C SER A 76 25.20 -0.23 -8.09
N SER A 77 24.56 0.69 -8.82
CA SER A 77 24.51 2.11 -8.46
C SER A 77 23.70 2.30 -7.18
N LEU A 78 22.54 1.67 -7.07
CA LEU A 78 21.69 1.75 -5.88
C LEU A 78 22.39 1.17 -4.65
N SER A 79 22.99 -0.02 -4.77
CA SER A 79 23.81 -0.63 -3.71
C SER A 79 24.92 0.32 -3.23
N THR A 80 25.61 0.98 -4.17
CA THR A 80 26.69 1.92 -3.85
C THR A 80 26.17 3.15 -3.11
N GLU A 81 25.04 3.73 -3.53
CA GLU A 81 24.50 4.94 -2.89
C GLU A 81 23.86 4.69 -1.52
N LEU A 82 23.47 3.46 -1.24
CA LEU A 82 23.10 2.98 0.10
C LEU A 82 24.32 2.74 1.01
N GLY A 83 25.54 2.76 0.46
CA GLY A 83 26.76 2.42 1.20
C GLY A 83 26.97 0.91 1.36
N LEU A 84 26.27 0.08 0.59
CA LEU A 84 26.28 -1.38 0.64
C LEU A 84 26.78 -1.95 -0.69
N ALA A 85 27.86 -1.37 -1.22
CA ALA A 85 28.38 -1.73 -2.54
C ALA A 85 28.65 -3.24 -2.63
N GLN A 86 28.07 -3.86 -3.65
CA GLN A 86 28.16 -5.29 -3.93
C GLN A 86 28.21 -5.53 -5.44
N ASN A 87 28.61 -6.73 -5.85
CA ASN A 87 28.66 -7.11 -7.26
C ASN A 87 27.45 -7.97 -7.63
N PRO A 88 26.44 -7.45 -8.35
CA PRO A 88 25.23 -8.18 -8.68
C PRO A 88 25.40 -9.02 -9.97
N ALA A 89 26.54 -9.71 -10.10
CA ALA A 89 26.90 -10.47 -11.30
C ALA A 89 25.88 -11.58 -11.67
N GLN A 90 25.09 -12.04 -10.70
CA GLN A 90 23.98 -12.99 -10.90
C GLN A 90 23.02 -12.52 -12.01
N ILE A 91 22.76 -11.20 -12.12
CA ILE A 91 21.86 -10.63 -13.15
C ILE A 91 22.30 -11.00 -14.57
N LEU A 92 23.61 -11.03 -14.84
CA LEU A 92 24.13 -11.24 -16.19
C LEU A 92 23.95 -12.68 -16.67
N GLY A 93 23.90 -13.63 -15.73
CA GLY A 93 23.67 -15.05 -15.99
C GLY A 93 22.22 -15.51 -15.81
N ALA A 94 21.35 -14.65 -15.26
CA ALA A 94 19.94 -14.97 -15.00
C ALA A 94 19.17 -15.24 -16.29
N ASP A 95 18.22 -16.17 -16.25
CA ASP A 95 17.35 -16.49 -17.39
C ASP A 95 16.19 -15.49 -17.57
N LEU A 96 16.48 -14.19 -17.42
CA LEU A 96 15.52 -13.13 -17.68
C LEU A 96 15.42 -12.85 -19.18
N SER A 97 14.20 -12.65 -19.68
CA SER A 97 14.00 -12.12 -21.03
C SER A 97 14.56 -10.69 -21.15
N PRO A 98 14.87 -10.20 -22.36
CA PRO A 98 15.22 -8.80 -22.56
C PRO A 98 14.11 -7.82 -22.14
N GLN A 99 12.84 -8.23 -22.22
CA GLN A 99 11.69 -7.40 -21.88
C GLN A 99 11.59 -7.20 -20.37
N VAL A 100 11.50 -8.29 -19.59
CA VAL A 100 11.45 -8.25 -18.12
C VAL A 100 12.73 -7.62 -17.55
N ALA A 101 13.92 -8.00 -18.03
CA ALA A 101 15.17 -7.40 -17.57
C ALA A 101 15.22 -5.87 -17.81
N GLY A 102 14.67 -5.41 -18.94
CA GLY A 102 14.64 -3.99 -19.29
C GLY A 102 13.63 -3.21 -18.45
N ARG A 103 12.48 -3.82 -18.13
CA ARG A 103 11.46 -3.24 -17.23
C ARG A 103 11.94 -3.18 -15.79
N LEU A 104 12.56 -4.24 -15.27
CA LEU A 104 13.25 -4.23 -13.97
C LEU A 104 14.31 -3.12 -13.91
N ALA A 105 15.09 -2.92 -14.98
CA ALA A 105 16.08 -1.84 -15.05
C ALA A 105 15.42 -0.45 -15.01
N ASN A 106 14.27 -0.27 -15.65
CA ASN A 106 13.50 0.98 -15.60
C ASN A 106 13.01 1.27 -14.18
N VAL A 107 12.42 0.28 -13.50
CA VAL A 107 11.98 0.41 -12.10
C VAL A 107 13.15 0.77 -11.19
N LEU A 108 14.26 0.02 -11.22
CA LEU A 108 15.44 0.34 -10.38
C LEU A 108 16.04 1.72 -10.68
N THR A 109 15.97 2.18 -11.93
CA THR A 109 16.43 3.54 -12.29
C THR A 109 15.54 4.62 -11.68
N ASP A 110 14.23 4.38 -11.61
CA ASP A 110 13.28 5.29 -10.98
C ASP A 110 13.44 5.29 -9.47
N LEU A 111 13.61 4.11 -8.85
CA LEU A 111 13.91 4.00 -7.42
C LEU A 111 15.20 4.73 -7.03
N LEU A 112 16.26 4.61 -7.85
CA LEU A 112 17.49 5.37 -7.67
C LEU A 112 17.27 6.88 -7.76
N THR A 113 16.46 7.32 -8.72
CA THR A 113 16.10 8.74 -8.87
C THR A 113 15.34 9.23 -7.64
N CYS A 114 14.35 8.48 -7.18
CA CYS A 114 13.60 8.79 -5.97
C CYS A 114 14.48 8.82 -4.72
N TYR A 115 15.42 7.88 -4.57
CA TYR A 115 16.34 7.86 -3.44
C TYR A 115 17.23 9.11 -3.42
N ARG A 116 17.75 9.55 -4.57
CA ARG A 116 18.56 10.78 -4.69
C ARG A 116 17.81 12.05 -4.32
N LEU A 117 16.49 12.07 -4.49
CA LEU A 117 15.63 13.17 -4.06
C LEU A 117 15.27 13.08 -2.57
N THR A 118 14.93 11.87 -2.11
CA THR A 118 14.50 11.57 -0.73
C THR A 118 15.63 11.80 0.27
N LYS A 119 16.84 11.31 -0.01
CA LYS A 119 17.98 11.37 0.90
C LYS A 119 18.33 12.79 1.40
N PRO A 120 18.53 13.80 0.54
CA PRO A 120 18.79 15.16 0.99
C PRO A 120 17.55 15.80 1.65
N ALA A 121 16.35 15.49 1.15
CA ALA A 121 15.09 16.02 1.70
C ALA A 121 14.87 15.56 3.15
N PHE A 122 15.08 14.27 3.43
CA PHE A 122 15.02 13.71 4.77
C PHE A 122 16.09 14.30 5.70
N SER A 123 17.32 14.45 5.20
CA SER A 123 18.43 15.04 5.96
C SER A 123 18.20 16.52 6.34
N ALA A 124 17.31 17.21 5.62
CA ALA A 124 16.99 18.61 5.85
C ALA A 124 15.95 18.85 6.97
N ILE A 125 15.31 17.80 7.50
CA ILE A 125 14.34 17.92 8.58
C ILE A 125 15.04 17.66 9.93
N PRO A 126 15.25 18.69 10.76
CA PRO A 126 15.81 18.51 12.08
C PRO A 126 14.90 17.63 12.94
N PRO A 127 15.42 16.65 13.70
CA PRO A 127 14.62 15.82 14.60
C PRO A 127 13.73 16.63 15.55
N ALA A 128 14.23 17.79 16.03
CA ALA A 128 13.49 18.70 16.90
C ALA A 128 12.27 19.37 16.25
N LEU A 129 12.19 19.40 14.92
CA LEU A 129 11.05 19.95 14.17
C LEU A 129 10.05 18.87 13.75
N LEU A 130 10.39 17.57 13.85
CA LEU A 130 9.54 16.51 13.32
C LEU A 130 8.15 16.48 13.96
N SER A 131 8.05 16.67 15.28
CA SER A 131 6.77 16.77 15.98
C SER A 131 5.95 17.99 15.54
N GLN A 132 6.59 19.15 15.37
CA GLN A 132 5.94 20.37 14.89
C GLN A 132 5.46 20.24 13.43
N VAL A 133 6.27 19.62 12.57
CA VAL A 133 5.93 19.33 11.18
C VAL A 133 4.73 18.41 11.10
N LEU A 134 4.74 17.31 11.86
CA LEU A 134 3.61 16.38 11.93
C LEU A 134 2.33 17.08 12.43
N ALA A 135 2.47 18.04 13.34
CA ALA A 135 1.34 18.72 13.95
C ALA A 135 0.72 19.83 13.10
N THR A 136 1.53 20.53 12.32
CA THR A 136 1.11 21.78 11.68
C THR A 136 1.40 21.83 10.18
N GLY A 137 2.22 20.92 9.67
CA GLY A 137 2.89 21.06 8.37
C GLY A 137 3.82 22.29 8.27
N GLY A 138 3.96 23.06 9.35
CA GLY A 138 4.68 24.33 9.39
C GLY A 138 6.18 24.15 9.21
N GLY A 139 6.78 25.01 8.38
CA GLY A 139 8.22 25.03 8.14
C GLY A 139 8.69 24.25 6.93
N LEU A 140 7.83 23.47 6.27
CA LEU A 140 8.16 22.77 5.03
C LEU A 140 7.55 23.46 3.81
N ASN A 141 8.31 23.53 2.71
CA ASN A 141 7.87 24.08 1.43
C ASN A 141 7.41 22.95 0.51
N PRO A 142 6.11 22.79 0.22
CA PRO A 142 5.62 21.72 -0.66
C PRO A 142 6.32 21.68 -2.02
N ALA A 143 6.69 22.83 -2.58
CA ALA A 143 7.40 22.90 -3.85
C ALA A 143 8.79 22.23 -3.81
N ALA A 144 9.40 22.13 -2.63
CA ALA A 144 10.68 21.45 -2.45
C ALA A 144 10.57 19.91 -2.55
N TYR A 145 9.36 19.35 -2.42
CA TYR A 145 9.12 17.91 -2.42
C TYR A 145 8.37 17.43 -3.68
N THR A 146 8.01 18.33 -4.60
CA THR A 146 7.40 17.99 -5.89
C THR A 146 8.18 16.93 -6.67
N GLY A 147 9.51 16.93 -6.56
CA GLY A 147 10.36 15.93 -7.20
C GLY A 147 10.07 14.50 -6.74
N ILE A 148 9.79 14.29 -5.45
CA ILE A 148 9.45 12.96 -4.91
C ILE A 148 8.14 12.46 -5.52
N ARG A 149 7.13 13.32 -5.62
CA ARG A 149 5.87 12.98 -6.27
C ARG A 149 6.07 12.59 -7.74
N LEU A 150 6.79 13.42 -8.51
CA LEU A 150 7.04 13.17 -9.93
C LEU A 150 7.85 11.90 -10.17
N CYS A 151 8.80 11.57 -9.29
CA CYS A 151 9.52 10.31 -9.39
C CYS A 151 8.62 9.12 -9.03
N GLY A 152 7.67 9.30 -8.10
CA GLY A 152 6.64 8.31 -7.77
C GLY A 152 5.72 7.99 -8.95
N GLU A 153 5.30 8.99 -9.72
CA GLU A 153 4.55 8.79 -10.97
C GLU A 153 5.34 7.91 -11.96
N SER A 154 6.64 8.17 -12.11
CA SER A 154 7.50 7.37 -12.98
C SER A 154 7.66 5.93 -12.46
N ALA A 155 7.89 5.76 -11.16
CA ALA A 155 8.07 4.45 -10.54
C ALA A 155 6.78 3.60 -10.65
N TRP A 156 5.61 4.20 -10.41
CA TRP A 156 4.32 3.55 -10.58
C TRP A 156 4.09 3.12 -12.03
N GLN A 157 4.33 4.03 -12.99
CA GLN A 157 4.24 3.68 -14.41
C GLN A 157 5.18 2.51 -14.76
N SER A 158 6.45 2.58 -14.37
CA SER A 158 7.42 1.51 -14.64
C SER A 158 7.06 0.18 -13.99
N THR A 159 6.37 0.21 -12.84
CA THR A 159 5.89 -1.00 -12.13
C THR A 159 4.78 -1.67 -12.91
N ASN A 160 3.75 -0.92 -13.33
CA ASN A 160 2.69 -1.49 -14.18
C ASN A 160 3.22 -1.97 -15.55
N GLU A 161 4.19 -1.27 -16.14
CA GLU A 161 4.80 -1.74 -17.38
C GLU A 161 5.67 -2.99 -17.19
N LEU A 162 6.15 -3.26 -15.98
CA LEU A 162 6.81 -4.51 -15.60
C LEU A 162 5.77 -5.63 -15.43
N GLU A 163 4.67 -5.38 -14.74
CA GLU A 163 3.55 -6.31 -14.61
C GLU A 163 3.07 -6.79 -15.98
N LEU A 164 2.75 -5.86 -16.90
CA LEU A 164 2.35 -6.20 -18.27
C LEU A 164 3.39 -7.08 -18.99
N ALA A 165 4.68 -6.81 -18.78
CA ALA A 165 5.74 -7.60 -19.38
C ALA A 165 5.88 -9.01 -18.78
N VAL A 166 5.58 -9.17 -17.50
CA VAL A 166 5.59 -10.48 -16.85
C VAL A 166 4.37 -11.28 -17.30
N LEU A 167 3.18 -10.68 -17.27
CA LEU A 167 1.93 -11.31 -17.72
C LEU A 167 2.01 -11.76 -19.20
N ASP A 168 2.64 -10.98 -20.08
CA ASP A 168 2.88 -11.35 -21.48
C ASP A 168 3.76 -12.61 -21.66
N GLU A 169 4.58 -12.94 -20.66
CA GLU A 169 5.51 -14.07 -20.67
C GLU A 169 4.99 -15.30 -19.91
N LEU A 170 3.90 -15.16 -19.16
CA LEU A 170 3.27 -16.30 -18.50
C LEU A 170 2.59 -17.22 -19.54
N PRO A 171 2.72 -18.56 -19.40
CA PRO A 171 2.01 -19.53 -20.23
C PRO A 171 0.48 -19.32 -20.23
N ASP A 172 -0.16 -19.53 -21.39
CA ASP A 172 -1.62 -19.38 -21.60
C ASP A 172 -2.50 -19.98 -20.48
N THR A 173 -3.45 -19.16 -20.01
CA THR A 173 -4.32 -19.23 -18.80
C THR A 173 -5.36 -20.37 -18.75
N ALA A 174 -5.21 -21.42 -19.55
CA ALA A 174 -6.15 -22.55 -19.55
C ALA A 174 -5.81 -23.65 -18.51
N ALA A 175 -4.67 -23.53 -17.81
CA ALA A 175 -4.25 -24.49 -16.80
C ALA A 175 -4.61 -23.97 -15.40
N PRO A 176 -5.31 -24.76 -14.56
CA PRO A 176 -5.55 -24.38 -13.17
C PRO A 176 -4.22 -24.41 -12.38
N GLY A 177 -3.92 -23.31 -11.69
CA GLY A 177 -2.78 -23.15 -10.78
C GLY A 177 -1.67 -22.23 -11.33
N CYS A 178 -0.84 -21.74 -10.40
CA CYS A 178 0.24 -20.79 -10.66
C CYS A 178 1.17 -21.21 -11.82
N GLN A 179 1.59 -20.24 -12.62
CA GLN A 179 2.56 -20.39 -13.69
C GLN A 179 3.89 -19.67 -13.37
N PRO A 180 5.04 -20.34 -13.43
CA PRO A 180 6.32 -19.72 -13.13
C PRO A 180 6.87 -18.91 -14.32
N LEU A 181 7.63 -17.85 -14.03
CA LEU A 181 8.43 -17.09 -14.98
C LEU A 181 9.79 -17.79 -15.18
N GLY A 182 9.77 -18.97 -15.81
CA GLY A 182 10.97 -19.76 -16.06
C GLY A 182 11.70 -20.19 -14.78
N GLN A 183 13.03 -20.30 -14.82
CA GLN A 183 13.87 -20.59 -13.65
C GLN A 183 14.70 -19.36 -13.26
N VAL A 184 14.03 -18.33 -12.75
CA VAL A 184 14.67 -17.07 -12.35
C VAL A 184 14.52 -16.83 -10.86
N ASP A 185 15.60 -17.02 -10.11
CA ASP A 185 15.70 -16.59 -8.72
C ASP A 185 16.89 -15.62 -8.58
N LEU A 186 16.62 -14.39 -8.16
CA LEU A 186 17.65 -13.39 -7.86
C LEU A 186 17.48 -12.89 -6.42
N ASP A 187 18.59 -12.84 -5.68
CA ASP A 187 18.62 -12.23 -4.35
C ASP A 187 19.87 -11.35 -4.22
N ILE A 188 19.66 -10.06 -4.40
CA ILE A 188 20.66 -9.01 -4.34
C ILE A 188 20.21 -8.05 -3.24
N TRP A 189 20.12 -8.56 -2.01
CA TRP A 189 19.65 -7.79 -0.87
C TRP A 189 20.51 -6.54 -0.59
N PRO A 190 19.92 -5.37 -0.24
CA PRO A 190 18.48 -5.07 -0.14
C PRO A 190 17.88 -4.51 -1.46
N VAL A 191 18.59 -4.62 -2.58
CA VAL A 191 18.22 -3.92 -3.82
C VAL A 191 17.17 -4.63 -4.64
N LEU A 192 17.33 -5.94 -4.88
CA LEU A 192 16.48 -6.69 -5.79
C LEU A 192 16.24 -8.11 -5.29
N ARG A 193 14.98 -8.49 -5.19
CA ARG A 193 14.49 -9.86 -5.10
C ARG A 193 13.65 -10.13 -6.35
N VAL A 194 13.96 -11.20 -7.07
CA VAL A 194 13.08 -11.76 -8.10
C VAL A 194 12.85 -13.21 -7.73
N ASP A 195 11.60 -13.57 -7.50
CA ASP A 195 11.14 -14.95 -7.43
C ASP A 195 10.30 -15.22 -8.68
N GLY A 196 10.80 -16.10 -9.54
CA GLY A 196 10.10 -16.51 -10.76
C GLY A 196 9.28 -17.79 -10.55
N GLY A 197 9.19 -18.29 -9.32
CA GLY A 197 8.60 -19.57 -8.97
C GLY A 197 7.09 -19.52 -8.76
N CYS A 198 6.60 -20.60 -8.15
CA CYS A 198 5.22 -20.79 -7.68
C CYS A 198 5.24 -21.38 -6.28
N ARG A 199 6.24 -21.01 -5.47
CA ARG A 199 6.45 -21.60 -4.15
C ARG A 199 5.98 -20.61 -3.12
N ASP A 200 5.24 -21.08 -2.14
CA ASP A 200 4.94 -20.30 -0.95
C ASP A 200 6.25 -19.93 -0.22
N ASN A 201 6.64 -18.67 -0.29
CA ASN A 201 7.77 -18.10 0.41
C ASN A 201 7.35 -17.22 1.58
N ARG A 202 8.36 -16.83 2.35
CA ARG A 202 8.23 -15.88 3.43
C ARG A 202 9.31 -14.82 3.31
N TYR A 203 8.88 -13.58 3.18
CA TYR A 203 9.76 -12.42 3.07
C TYR A 203 9.91 -11.74 4.43
N ASP A 204 11.00 -12.04 5.12
CA ASP A 204 11.30 -11.47 6.44
C ASP A 204 12.32 -10.30 6.40
N ASN A 205 12.99 -10.07 5.27
CA ASN A 205 13.98 -9.00 5.09
C ASN A 205 13.49 -7.96 4.10
N ASP A 206 13.93 -6.71 4.25
CA ASP A 206 13.45 -5.63 3.40
C ASP A 206 14.19 -5.56 2.06
N TYR A 207 13.42 -5.22 1.03
CA TYR A 207 13.91 -5.03 -0.33
C TYR A 207 13.38 -3.71 -0.91
N LEU A 208 14.17 -3.12 -1.81
CA LEU A 208 13.77 -1.95 -2.60
C LEU A 208 12.93 -2.36 -3.81
N LEU A 209 13.23 -3.48 -4.45
CA LEU A 209 12.39 -4.06 -5.48
C LEU A 209 12.21 -5.54 -5.21
N THR A 210 10.97 -5.96 -5.03
CA THR A 210 10.56 -7.36 -5.06
C THR A 210 9.66 -7.57 -6.26
N LEU A 211 9.99 -8.55 -7.10
CA LEU A 211 9.08 -9.15 -8.06
C LEU A 211 8.85 -10.58 -7.59
N ASP A 212 7.64 -10.89 -7.18
CA ASP A 212 7.17 -12.25 -6.98
C ASP A 212 6.22 -12.60 -8.11
N VAL A 213 6.33 -13.81 -8.64
CA VAL A 213 5.54 -14.27 -9.76
C VAL A 213 4.41 -15.18 -9.31
N GLY A 214 4.54 -15.81 -8.14
CA GLY A 214 3.69 -16.92 -7.81
C GLY A 214 3.95 -17.60 -6.48
N GLY A 215 2.86 -18.05 -5.87
CA GLY A 215 2.86 -18.81 -4.63
C GLY A 215 1.76 -18.28 -3.72
N ASN A 216 1.57 -18.85 -2.54
CA ASN A 216 0.80 -18.18 -1.49
C ASN A 216 1.79 -17.67 -0.45
N ASP A 217 2.26 -16.46 -0.62
CA ASP A 217 3.42 -15.93 0.07
C ASP A 217 3.03 -15.17 1.35
N THR A 218 4.04 -14.93 2.17
CA THR A 218 3.87 -14.15 3.39
C THR A 218 4.92 -13.04 3.47
N TYR A 219 4.46 -11.81 3.35
CA TYR A 219 5.27 -10.60 3.41
C TYR A 219 5.31 -10.03 4.83
N ALA A 220 6.30 -10.44 5.61
CA ALA A 220 6.54 -9.93 6.97
C ALA A 220 7.51 -8.72 7.00
N ASN A 221 7.99 -8.29 5.83
CA ASN A 221 8.95 -7.22 5.64
C ASN A 221 8.26 -5.86 5.39
N ASN A 222 8.93 -4.94 4.67
CA ASN A 222 8.39 -3.64 4.29
C ASN A 222 7.22 -3.70 3.30
N ALA A 223 7.04 -4.82 2.57
CA ALA A 223 5.99 -5.00 1.56
C ALA A 223 5.85 -3.78 0.63
N GLY A 224 6.93 -3.42 -0.06
CA GLY A 224 6.95 -2.26 -0.96
C GLY A 224 7.02 -0.88 -0.30
N SER A 225 7.10 -0.80 1.03
CA SER A 225 7.20 0.49 1.73
C SER A 225 8.62 1.04 1.79
N ASN A 226 8.75 2.36 1.79
CA ASN A 226 10.02 3.03 1.51
C ASN A 226 10.96 3.20 2.71
N VAL A 227 10.54 2.81 3.91
CA VAL A 227 11.38 2.81 5.11
C VAL A 227 12.02 1.44 5.30
N VAL A 228 13.23 1.30 4.78
CA VAL A 228 13.93 0.03 4.61
C VAL A 228 14.95 -0.19 5.72
N ASP A 229 14.88 -1.32 6.40
CA ASP A 229 15.89 -1.78 7.35
C ASP A 229 17.08 -2.39 6.61
N VAL A 230 18.21 -1.70 6.70
CA VAL A 230 19.50 -2.18 6.17
C VAL A 230 20.49 -2.54 7.28
N ASN A 231 20.01 -2.68 8.52
CA ASN A 231 20.83 -3.04 9.68
C ASN A 231 20.91 -4.55 9.92
N PHE A 232 19.95 -5.31 9.40
CA PHE A 232 19.87 -6.76 9.52
C PHE A 232 19.76 -7.42 8.14
N SER A 233 20.76 -8.23 7.77
CA SER A 233 20.80 -8.89 6.48
C SER A 233 20.27 -10.33 6.51
N PRO A 234 19.81 -10.87 5.35
CA PRO A 234 19.58 -12.29 5.18
C PRO A 234 20.83 -13.13 5.47
N VAL A 235 20.61 -14.36 5.92
CA VAL A 235 21.68 -15.35 6.05
C VAL A 235 22.29 -15.61 4.68
N GLY A 236 23.61 -15.48 4.56
CA GLY A 236 24.32 -15.69 3.29
C GLY A 236 24.43 -14.46 2.40
N SER A 237 23.93 -13.29 2.83
CA SER A 237 24.11 -12.04 2.09
C SER A 237 25.59 -11.70 1.85
N ALA A 238 25.91 -11.18 0.67
CA ALA A 238 27.23 -10.66 0.34
C ALA A 238 27.58 -9.39 1.13
N VAL A 239 26.57 -8.69 1.64
CA VAL A 239 26.71 -7.49 2.48
C VAL A 239 26.99 -7.93 3.92
N THR A 240 28.11 -7.48 4.47
CA THR A 240 28.58 -7.83 5.82
C THR A 240 28.94 -6.57 6.62
N GLY A 241 29.20 -6.71 7.93
CA GLY A 241 29.56 -5.58 8.80
C GLY A 241 28.37 -4.78 9.35
N LEU A 242 27.15 -5.32 9.21
CA LEU A 242 25.91 -4.76 9.75
C LEU A 242 25.70 -5.14 11.22
N ARG A 243 24.62 -4.66 11.84
CA ARG A 243 24.30 -4.93 13.26
C ARG A 243 24.03 -6.41 13.52
N GLY A 244 23.55 -7.15 12.52
CA GLY A 244 23.40 -8.59 12.61
C GLY A 244 22.84 -9.23 11.34
N THR A 245 22.61 -10.53 11.40
CA THR A 245 21.85 -11.31 10.42
C THR A 245 20.52 -11.73 11.03
N GLY A 246 19.46 -11.73 10.22
CA GLY A 246 18.11 -12.08 10.68
C GLY A 246 17.03 -11.17 10.08
N PRO A 247 15.76 -11.38 10.48
CA PRO A 247 14.63 -10.64 9.95
C PRO A 247 14.82 -9.13 10.14
N ALA A 248 14.33 -8.37 9.17
CA ALA A 248 14.20 -6.93 9.28
C ALA A 248 13.32 -6.59 10.49
N LYS A 249 13.80 -5.67 11.32
CA LYS A 249 13.05 -5.18 12.48
C LYS A 249 12.26 -3.94 12.12
N GLY A 250 12.74 -3.18 11.14
CA GLY A 250 12.03 -2.04 10.56
C GLY A 250 11.76 -0.91 11.54
N CYS A 251 10.98 0.05 11.06
CA CYS A 251 10.56 1.20 11.86
C CYS A 251 9.36 0.81 12.70
N GLN A 252 9.56 0.67 14.02
CA GLN A 252 8.50 0.21 14.92
C GLN A 252 7.87 1.35 15.76
N ARG A 253 8.43 2.56 15.68
CA ARG A 253 7.91 3.80 16.29
C ARG A 253 7.96 4.95 15.29
N ALA A 254 6.96 5.83 15.25
CA ALA A 254 6.89 6.89 14.24
C ALA A 254 8.04 7.89 14.39
N ILE A 255 8.11 8.68 15.48
CA ILE A 255 9.09 9.78 15.58
C ILE A 255 10.48 9.29 16.01
N PRO A 256 10.63 8.46 17.07
CA PRO A 256 11.95 8.00 17.49
C PRO A 256 12.58 6.99 16.52
N GLY A 257 11.77 6.14 15.88
CA GLY A 257 12.28 5.12 14.94
C GLY A 257 12.83 5.76 13.66
N LEU A 258 12.15 6.78 13.13
CA LEU A 258 12.62 7.53 11.97
C LEU A 258 13.93 8.29 12.23
N THR A 259 14.15 8.78 13.47
CA THR A 259 15.34 9.59 13.81
C THR A 259 16.50 8.77 14.36
N ALA A 260 16.28 7.52 14.77
CA ALA A 260 17.31 6.60 15.28
C ALA A 260 18.21 5.98 14.19
N LEU A 261 17.99 6.31 12.91
CA LEU A 261 18.67 5.69 11.76
C LEU A 261 18.49 4.15 11.71
N ASP A 262 17.41 3.64 12.30
CA ASP A 262 17.07 2.21 12.24
C ASP A 262 16.50 1.83 10.85
N CYS A 263 16.06 2.83 10.08
CA CYS A 263 15.59 2.67 8.70
C CYS A 263 16.25 3.71 7.77
N VAL A 264 16.40 3.34 6.50
CA VAL A 264 16.79 4.25 5.43
C VAL A 264 15.52 4.62 4.64
N PRO A 265 15.14 5.91 4.57
CA PRO A 265 14.09 6.36 3.70
C PRO A 265 14.61 6.33 2.25
N ALA A 266 14.02 5.44 1.46
CA ALA A 266 14.37 5.23 0.07
C ALA A 266 13.13 5.35 -0.83
N ALA A 267 13.08 4.57 -1.89
CA ALA A 267 11.87 4.24 -2.61
C ALA A 267 11.82 2.72 -2.74
N ALA A 268 10.63 2.13 -2.60
CA ALA A 268 10.46 0.69 -2.69
C ALA A 268 9.22 0.30 -3.50
N VAL A 269 9.30 -0.86 -4.13
CA VAL A 269 8.24 -1.51 -4.91
C VAL A 269 8.19 -2.98 -4.50
N LEU A 270 6.99 -3.46 -4.25
CA LEU A 270 6.62 -4.87 -4.32
C LEU A 270 5.65 -5.02 -5.48
N LEU A 271 5.96 -5.94 -6.39
CA LEU A 271 5.07 -6.40 -7.44
C LEU A 271 4.89 -7.90 -7.24
N ASP A 272 3.67 -8.30 -6.90
CA ASP A 272 3.19 -9.68 -6.87
C ASP A 272 2.26 -9.90 -8.09
N ILE A 273 2.17 -11.13 -8.58
CA ILE A 273 1.52 -11.45 -9.86
C ILE A 273 0.45 -12.54 -9.73
N GLN A 274 0.62 -13.51 -8.84
CA GLN A 274 -0.30 -14.64 -8.70
C GLN A 274 -0.19 -15.17 -7.27
N GLY A 275 -1.31 -15.37 -6.60
CA GLY A 275 -1.26 -16.05 -5.32
C GLY A 275 -2.49 -15.87 -4.48
N ASN A 276 -2.42 -16.29 -3.24
CA ASN A 276 -3.34 -15.88 -2.19
C ASN A 276 -2.45 -15.52 -1.00
N ASP A 277 -2.21 -14.23 -0.81
CA ASP A 277 -1.05 -13.71 -0.13
C ASP A 277 -1.38 -13.08 1.21
N VAL A 278 -0.37 -13.07 2.07
CA VAL A 278 -0.46 -12.44 3.39
C VAL A 278 0.53 -11.31 3.51
N TYR A 279 0.02 -10.09 3.45
CA TYR A 279 0.78 -8.86 3.63
C TYR A 279 0.71 -8.38 5.07
N GLY A 280 1.82 -8.49 5.78
CA GLY A 280 1.94 -8.08 7.18
C GLY A 280 1.51 -9.18 8.17
N VAL A 281 2.38 -9.44 9.13
CA VAL A 281 2.20 -10.52 10.10
C VAL A 281 2.05 -9.95 11.51
N LYS A 282 0.94 -10.26 12.17
CA LYS A 282 0.74 -9.93 13.58
C LYS A 282 1.63 -10.81 14.46
N GLN A 283 2.40 -10.18 15.33
CA GLN A 283 3.30 -10.85 16.28
C GLN A 283 3.07 -10.28 17.67
N THR A 284 3.61 -10.96 18.69
CA THR A 284 3.60 -10.42 20.05
C THR A 284 4.10 -8.97 20.06
N PRO A 285 3.37 -8.05 20.71
CA PRO A 285 3.80 -6.66 20.84
C PRO A 285 5.22 -6.59 21.39
N ASP A 286 6.02 -5.70 20.80
CA ASP A 286 7.35 -5.35 21.31
C ASP A 286 7.30 -3.96 21.92
N HIS A 287 7.12 -2.93 21.09
CA HIS A 287 6.95 -1.56 21.58
C HIS A 287 5.65 -1.34 22.33
N ASP A 288 4.57 -2.04 21.98
CA ASP A 288 3.28 -1.88 22.66
C ASP A 288 3.13 -2.77 23.90
N THR A 289 4.23 -3.40 24.35
CA THR A 289 4.28 -4.13 25.62
C THR A 289 3.80 -3.23 26.76
N GLY A 290 2.83 -3.72 27.53
CA GLY A 290 2.17 -2.96 28.60
C GLY A 290 0.83 -2.36 28.20
N CYS A 291 0.59 -2.07 26.92
CA CYS A 291 -0.73 -1.63 26.43
C CYS A 291 -1.64 -2.81 26.17
N THR A 292 -1.12 -3.82 25.47
CA THR A 292 -1.85 -4.98 24.99
C THR A 292 -0.96 -6.22 25.02
N ASN A 293 -1.58 -7.39 25.10
CA ASN A 293 -0.93 -8.67 24.81
C ASN A 293 -1.34 -9.22 23.43
N ASP A 294 -2.29 -8.56 22.75
CA ASP A 294 -2.79 -9.02 21.47
C ASP A 294 -1.71 -8.84 20.39
N PRO A 295 -1.59 -9.81 19.46
CA PRO A 295 -0.67 -9.68 18.35
C PRO A 295 -0.94 -8.41 17.52
N VAL A 296 0.12 -7.69 17.18
CA VAL A 296 0.11 -6.51 16.30
C VAL A 296 1.16 -6.68 15.22
N VAL A 297 0.94 -6.05 14.06
CA VAL A 297 2.05 -5.86 13.12
C VAL A 297 3.09 -4.99 13.84
N ARG A 298 4.31 -5.49 14.00
CA ARG A 298 5.33 -4.82 14.83
C ARG A 298 5.79 -3.51 14.23
N ARG A 299 5.76 -3.43 12.91
CA ARG A 299 6.30 -2.34 12.11
C ARG A 299 5.19 -1.37 11.73
N MET A 300 5.57 -0.11 11.61
CA MET A 300 4.76 0.94 11.02
C MET A 300 5.19 1.14 9.57
N MET A 301 4.40 1.86 8.78
CA MET A 301 4.76 2.21 7.41
C MET A 301 5.10 0.97 6.56
N THR A 302 4.15 0.03 6.49
CA THR A 302 4.25 -1.22 5.70
C THR A 302 3.12 -1.30 4.66
N GLY A 303 3.28 -2.14 3.64
CA GLY A 303 2.30 -2.30 2.56
C GLY A 303 2.16 -1.05 1.70
N GLY A 304 3.14 -0.79 0.84
CA GLY A 304 3.11 0.34 -0.10
C GLY A 304 3.09 1.73 0.55
N ALA A 305 3.53 1.89 1.80
CA ALA A 305 3.52 3.18 2.48
C ALA A 305 4.73 4.06 2.09
N GLY A 306 4.50 5.36 1.95
CA GLY A 306 5.51 6.36 1.60
C GLY A 306 5.70 7.42 2.70
N PHE A 307 6.91 7.57 3.21
CA PHE A 307 7.33 8.62 4.13
C PHE A 307 8.49 9.42 3.52
N LEU A 308 8.26 10.69 3.15
CA LEU A 308 9.24 11.54 2.45
C LEU A 308 9.90 10.90 1.21
N GLY A 309 9.25 9.89 0.65
CA GLY A 309 9.71 9.07 -0.45
C GLY A 309 8.55 8.26 -1.00
N VAL A 310 8.84 7.20 -1.75
CA VAL A 310 7.84 6.48 -2.55
C VAL A 310 7.76 5.02 -2.11
N GLY A 311 6.59 4.57 -1.67
CA GLY A 311 6.30 3.15 -1.43
C GLY A 311 5.18 2.69 -2.35
N ILE A 312 5.34 1.51 -2.94
CA ILE A 312 4.40 0.92 -3.89
C ILE A 312 4.25 -0.56 -3.57
N LEU A 313 3.02 -1.02 -3.38
CA LEU A 313 2.62 -2.41 -3.44
C LEU A 313 1.63 -2.56 -4.59
N ARG A 314 1.96 -3.43 -5.54
CA ARG A 314 1.06 -3.87 -6.59
C ARG A 314 0.90 -5.38 -6.46
N ASP A 315 -0.31 -5.82 -6.16
CA ASP A 315 -0.75 -7.21 -6.33
C ASP A 315 -1.65 -7.28 -7.57
N ALA A 316 -1.57 -8.36 -8.34
CA ALA A 316 -2.29 -8.49 -9.61
C ALA A 316 -3.52 -9.42 -9.54
N GLU A 317 -3.48 -10.46 -8.72
CA GLU A 317 -4.59 -11.41 -8.53
C GLU A 317 -4.38 -12.22 -7.25
N GLY A 318 -5.48 -12.51 -6.55
CA GLY A 318 -5.45 -13.40 -5.40
C GLY A 318 -6.57 -13.10 -4.42
N ASN A 319 -6.85 -14.04 -3.52
CA ASN A 319 -7.68 -13.75 -2.35
C ASN A 319 -6.76 -13.52 -1.15
N ASP A 320 -6.52 -12.26 -0.85
CA ASP A 320 -5.40 -11.79 -0.06
C ASP A 320 -5.80 -11.22 1.29
N THR A 321 -4.80 -11.10 2.16
CA THR A 321 -4.93 -10.50 3.48
C THR A 321 -3.89 -9.42 3.70
N TYR A 322 -4.36 -8.18 3.79
CA TYR A 322 -3.58 -6.99 4.02
C TYR A 322 -3.71 -6.51 5.47
N THR A 323 -2.69 -6.76 6.27
CA THR A 323 -2.62 -6.32 7.66
C THR A 323 -1.55 -5.26 7.90
N GLY A 324 -1.95 -4.12 8.44
CA GLY A 324 -1.05 -3.03 8.81
C GLY A 324 -1.07 -2.66 10.30
N LYS A 325 -0.12 -1.81 10.74
CA LYS A 325 -0.20 -1.14 12.05
C LYS A 325 -0.64 0.31 11.86
N THR A 326 0.31 1.23 11.96
CA THR A 326 0.08 2.66 11.76
C THR A 326 0.82 3.11 10.51
N GLY A 327 0.16 3.92 9.71
CA GLY A 327 0.80 4.51 8.54
C GLY A 327 0.97 3.56 7.36
N SER A 328 0.17 2.51 7.29
CA SER A 328 0.35 1.37 6.40
C SER A 328 -0.70 1.33 5.29
N LEU A 329 -0.56 0.40 4.35
CA LEU A 329 -1.56 0.12 3.31
C LEU A 329 -1.78 1.35 2.41
N GLY A 330 -0.78 1.68 1.62
CA GLY A 330 -0.84 2.77 0.64
C GLY A 330 -0.82 4.17 1.24
N ALA A 331 -0.42 4.32 2.52
CA ALA A 331 -0.47 5.63 3.17
C ALA A 331 0.69 6.56 2.74
N GLY A 332 0.37 7.80 2.38
CA GLY A 332 1.33 8.86 2.04
C GLY A 332 1.54 9.83 3.19
N HIS A 333 2.62 9.67 3.95
CA HIS A 333 2.96 10.56 5.05
C HIS A 333 3.71 11.80 4.54
N ILE A 334 4.44 12.52 5.42
CA ILE A 334 5.10 13.80 5.14
C ILE A 334 5.69 13.84 3.71
N PHE A 335 5.03 14.54 2.78
CA PHE A 335 5.35 14.60 1.33
C PHE A 335 5.70 13.28 0.63
N GLY A 336 5.35 12.15 1.22
CA GLY A 336 5.55 10.82 0.68
C GLY A 336 4.41 10.43 -0.25
N VAL A 337 4.71 9.50 -1.13
CA VAL A 337 3.73 8.85 -2.01
C VAL A 337 3.61 7.39 -1.56
N GLY A 338 2.44 7.01 -1.07
CA GLY A 338 2.10 5.62 -0.79
C GLY A 338 1.06 5.12 -1.77
N ILE A 339 1.26 3.93 -2.33
CA ILE A 339 0.34 3.27 -3.25
C ILE A 339 0.22 1.80 -2.83
N LEU A 340 -1.00 1.36 -2.59
CA LEU A 340 -1.40 -0.04 -2.60
C LEU A 340 -2.42 -0.19 -3.72
N SER A 341 -2.18 -1.12 -4.65
CA SER A 341 -3.13 -1.47 -5.71
C SER A 341 -3.27 -2.98 -5.78
N ASP A 342 -4.49 -3.46 -5.62
CA ASP A 342 -4.89 -4.85 -5.88
C ASP A 342 -5.56 -4.93 -7.27
N GLY A 343 -5.47 -6.09 -7.92
CA GLY A 343 -5.97 -6.34 -9.26
C GLY A 343 -7.26 -7.15 -9.33
N ALA A 344 -7.45 -8.11 -8.42
CA ALA A 344 -8.58 -9.04 -8.45
C ALA A 344 -8.59 -9.99 -7.25
N GLY A 345 -9.79 -10.31 -6.77
CA GLY A 345 -10.08 -11.43 -5.87
C GLY A 345 -10.84 -10.96 -4.64
N ASP A 346 -11.17 -11.86 -3.71
CA ASP A 346 -11.94 -11.48 -2.52
C ASP A 346 -10.98 -11.22 -1.34
N ASP A 347 -10.74 -9.95 -1.03
CA ASP A 347 -9.65 -9.49 -0.18
C ASP A 347 -10.09 -8.96 1.18
N THR A 348 -9.11 -8.89 2.09
CA THR A 348 -9.32 -8.28 3.41
C THR A 348 -8.24 -7.27 3.78
N TYR A 349 -8.65 -6.07 4.17
CA TYR A 349 -7.79 -4.94 4.53
C TYR A 349 -8.02 -4.52 5.98
N GLY A 350 -6.99 -4.62 6.81
CA GLY A 350 -7.08 -4.33 8.25
C GLY A 350 -5.86 -3.63 8.80
N ALA A 351 -6.01 -2.43 9.35
CA ALA A 351 -4.91 -1.72 10.02
C ALA A 351 -5.37 -1.01 11.30
N VAL A 352 -4.43 -0.54 12.12
CA VAL A 352 -4.79 0.14 13.38
C VAL A 352 -5.22 1.58 13.11
N ARG A 353 -4.43 2.33 12.33
CA ARG A 353 -4.68 3.76 12.07
C ARG A 353 -3.81 4.35 10.96
N ASN A 354 -4.20 5.51 10.45
CA ASN A 354 -3.48 6.31 9.45
C ASN A 354 -3.13 5.47 8.22
N SER A 355 -4.08 4.71 7.70
CA SER A 355 -3.84 3.65 6.73
C SER A 355 -4.84 3.66 5.58
N GLN A 356 -4.73 2.73 4.64
CA GLN A 356 -5.71 2.51 3.56
C GLN A 356 -5.89 3.76 2.69
N GLY A 357 -4.80 4.17 2.04
CA GLY A 357 -4.79 5.37 1.21
C GLY A 357 -4.85 6.68 2.01
N PHE A 358 -4.58 6.64 3.31
CA PHE A 358 -4.49 7.84 4.14
C PHE A 358 -3.31 8.75 3.74
N ALA A 359 -3.46 10.07 3.89
CA ALA A 359 -2.38 11.01 3.69
C ALA A 359 -2.19 12.03 4.84
N LEU A 360 -0.92 12.33 5.13
CA LEU A 360 -0.50 13.29 6.16
C LEU A 360 0.53 14.30 5.62
N VAL A 361 0.33 15.59 5.91
CA VAL A 361 1.29 16.69 5.65
C VAL A 361 1.80 16.67 4.20
N GLY A 362 0.94 17.10 3.26
CA GLY A 362 1.28 17.20 1.84
C GLY A 362 1.64 15.88 1.15
N GLY A 363 1.49 14.75 1.83
CA GLY A 363 1.62 13.41 1.24
C GLY A 363 0.45 13.06 0.31
N VAL A 364 0.65 12.00 -0.46
CA VAL A 364 -0.37 11.41 -1.33
C VAL A 364 -0.47 9.93 -0.98
N GLY A 365 -1.62 9.51 -0.47
CA GLY A 365 -1.92 8.12 -0.17
C GLY A 365 -2.98 7.59 -1.13
N VAL A 366 -2.75 6.40 -1.65
CA VAL A 366 -3.66 5.70 -2.56
C VAL A 366 -3.81 4.26 -2.08
N LEU A 367 -5.05 3.83 -1.86
CA LEU A 367 -5.43 2.43 -1.90
C LEU A 367 -6.42 2.27 -3.05
N ARG A 368 -6.19 1.29 -3.91
CA ARG A 368 -7.10 0.93 -4.98
C ARG A 368 -7.30 -0.57 -5.05
N ASP A 369 -8.55 -0.98 -5.04
CA ASP A 369 -8.96 -2.32 -5.43
C ASP A 369 -9.62 -2.27 -6.81
N GLU A 370 -9.42 -3.30 -7.61
CA GLU A 370 -9.87 -3.36 -8.98
C GLU A 370 -11.03 -4.33 -9.24
N ALA A 371 -11.26 -5.31 -8.36
CA ALA A 371 -12.37 -6.27 -8.42
C ALA A 371 -12.36 -7.23 -7.21
N GLY A 372 -13.52 -7.53 -6.64
CA GLY A 372 -13.63 -8.48 -5.54
C GLY A 372 -14.98 -8.41 -4.85
N ASP A 373 -15.27 -9.26 -3.87
CA ASP A 373 -16.19 -8.89 -2.80
C ASP A 373 -15.36 -8.69 -1.52
N ASP A 374 -15.05 -7.44 -1.18
CA ASP A 374 -13.92 -7.09 -0.30
C ASP A 374 -14.31 -6.62 1.10
N GLY A 375 -13.39 -6.82 2.04
CA GLY A 375 -13.55 -6.42 3.44
C GLY A 375 -12.54 -5.37 3.87
N TYR A 376 -12.98 -4.13 4.07
CA TYR A 376 -12.13 -3.03 4.54
C TYR A 376 -12.44 -2.69 5.99
N GLY A 377 -11.43 -2.62 6.84
CA GLY A 377 -11.67 -2.35 8.25
C GLY A 377 -10.44 -1.92 9.04
N PHE A 378 -10.65 -1.76 10.34
CA PHE A 378 -9.56 -1.54 11.28
C PHE A 378 -9.64 -2.54 12.43
N TYR A 379 -8.52 -2.73 13.13
CA TYR A 379 -8.50 -3.55 14.33
C TYR A 379 -7.89 -2.77 15.49
N MET A 380 -8.44 -3.01 16.68
CA MET A 380 -7.99 -2.41 17.93
C MET A 380 -7.48 -3.49 18.87
N PRO A 381 -6.18 -3.53 19.19
CA PRO A 381 -5.64 -4.51 20.12
C PRO A 381 -6.34 -4.46 21.49
N ALA A 382 -6.68 -5.61 22.05
CA ALA A 382 -7.43 -5.68 23.30
C ALA A 382 -6.63 -5.15 24.49
N ALA A 383 -7.36 -4.64 25.48
CA ALA A 383 -6.78 -4.15 26.72
C ALA A 383 -6.32 -5.29 27.63
N ILE A 384 -5.15 -5.15 28.24
CA ILE A 384 -4.73 -6.03 29.36
C ILE A 384 -5.69 -5.84 30.55
N ASN A 385 -6.07 -4.59 30.81
CA ASN A 385 -7.09 -4.22 31.77
C ASN A 385 -8.20 -3.43 31.04
N PRO A 386 -9.34 -4.07 30.73
CA PRO A 386 -10.46 -3.39 30.06
C PRO A 386 -10.98 -2.14 30.78
N ASN A 387 -10.73 -2.01 32.10
CA ASN A 387 -11.13 -0.87 32.91
C ASN A 387 -10.04 0.22 33.03
N ALA A 388 -8.86 0.02 32.44
CA ALA A 388 -7.82 1.04 32.48
C ALA A 388 -8.27 2.28 31.69
N PRO A 389 -8.08 3.50 32.23
CA PRO A 389 -8.38 4.73 31.51
C PRO A 389 -7.60 4.81 30.19
N ASN A 390 -8.16 5.46 29.16
CA ASN A 390 -7.40 5.74 27.94
C ASN A 390 -6.11 6.50 28.28
N GLN A 391 -5.04 6.27 27.51
CA GLN A 391 -3.69 6.83 27.76
C GLN A 391 -3.06 6.37 29.07
N THR A 392 -3.38 5.16 29.53
CA THR A 392 -2.71 4.53 30.68
C THR A 392 -2.27 3.10 30.36
N GLU A 393 -1.27 2.58 31.07
CA GLU A 393 -0.80 1.21 30.90
C GLU A 393 -1.96 0.20 31.08
N GLY A 394 -2.01 -0.79 30.20
CA GLY A 394 -3.04 -1.81 30.15
C GLY A 394 -4.34 -1.41 29.46
N ALA A 395 -4.45 -0.17 28.97
CA ALA A 395 -5.68 0.33 28.33
C ALA A 395 -6.02 -0.35 26.99
N GLY A 396 -5.11 -1.10 26.37
CA GLY A 396 -5.30 -1.64 25.01
C GLY A 396 -4.86 -0.66 23.94
N GLY A 397 -5.13 -1.00 22.68
CA GLY A 397 -4.67 -0.24 21.53
C GLY A 397 -3.16 -0.35 21.31
N VAL A 398 -2.56 0.72 20.80
CA VAL A 398 -1.11 0.81 20.54
C VAL A 398 -0.50 1.95 21.34
N ARG A 399 0.82 1.94 21.54
CA ARG A 399 1.51 3.09 22.13
C ARG A 399 1.43 4.28 21.18
N ASP A 400 1.13 5.43 21.75
CA ASP A 400 1.14 6.68 21.03
C ASP A 400 2.59 7.07 20.67
N ASP A 401 2.77 7.48 19.42
CA ASP A 401 4.08 7.75 18.85
C ASP A 401 4.55 9.20 19.07
N GLU A 402 3.74 9.99 19.78
CA GLU A 402 3.86 11.45 19.97
C GLU A 402 4.77 11.84 21.15
N GLY A 403 5.66 10.93 21.57
CA GLY A 403 6.70 11.19 22.58
C GLY A 403 6.30 10.86 24.03
N GLU A 404 5.01 10.76 24.33
CA GLU A 404 4.52 10.37 25.66
C GLU A 404 4.47 8.85 25.86
N GLY A 405 4.40 8.06 24.77
CA GLY A 405 4.45 6.60 24.80
C GLY A 405 3.28 5.94 25.54
N LEU A 406 2.15 6.65 25.72
CA LEU A 406 0.97 6.16 26.43
C LEU A 406 0.11 5.25 25.56
N CYS A 407 -0.66 4.35 26.16
CA CYS A 407 -1.52 3.42 25.42
C CYS A 407 -2.79 4.10 24.93
N ASP A 408 -2.98 4.23 23.62
CA ASP A 408 -4.16 4.84 23.04
C ASP A 408 -5.03 3.83 22.28
N ARG A 409 -6.32 3.86 22.58
CA ARG A 409 -7.36 3.06 21.91
C ARG A 409 -8.18 3.88 20.92
N ILE A 410 -7.60 4.88 20.29
CA ILE A 410 -8.38 5.78 19.45
C ILE A 410 -8.22 5.35 18.00
N PRO A 411 -9.29 4.89 17.34
CA PRO A 411 -9.28 4.74 15.89
C PRO A 411 -8.95 6.12 15.27
N ARG A 412 -7.99 6.16 14.34
CA ARG A 412 -7.69 7.38 13.55
C ARG A 412 -7.96 7.11 12.08
N PHE A 413 -7.75 8.13 11.27
CA PHE A 413 -7.98 8.16 9.83
C PHE A 413 -7.62 6.85 9.12
N THR A 414 -8.55 6.27 8.38
CA THR A 414 -8.29 5.11 7.51
C THR A 414 -8.67 5.46 6.07
N GLN A 415 -9.64 4.76 5.48
CA GLN A 415 -9.94 4.76 4.05
C GLN A 415 -9.94 6.18 3.44
N GLY A 416 -8.93 6.47 2.62
CA GLY A 416 -8.88 7.66 1.75
C GLY A 416 -8.91 8.99 2.48
N ALA A 417 -8.52 9.02 3.76
CA ALA A 417 -8.58 10.25 4.54
C ALA A 417 -7.34 11.14 4.31
N GLY A 418 -7.52 12.46 4.27
CA GLY A 418 -6.44 13.43 4.11
C GLY A 418 -6.35 14.39 5.29
N ASN A 419 -5.16 14.55 5.85
CA ASN A 419 -4.96 15.42 7.02
C ASN A 419 -3.71 16.30 6.90
N VAL A 420 -3.88 17.59 7.18
CA VAL A 420 -2.81 18.62 7.27
C VAL A 420 -2.16 18.98 5.92
N ALA A 421 -2.00 20.29 5.70
CA ALA A 421 -1.12 20.88 4.67
C ALA A 421 -1.30 20.31 3.26
N SER A 422 -2.55 20.24 2.77
CA SER A 422 -2.89 19.77 1.42
C SER A 422 -2.50 18.31 1.13
N ALA A 423 -2.40 17.47 2.18
CA ALA A 423 -2.34 16.03 2.00
C ALA A 423 -3.57 15.52 1.25
N THR A 424 -3.39 14.55 0.36
CA THR A 424 -4.47 13.97 -0.45
C THR A 424 -4.53 12.47 -0.21
N GLY A 425 -5.55 12.03 0.52
CA GLY A 425 -5.84 10.61 0.69
C GLY A 425 -6.91 10.18 -0.31
N ILE A 426 -6.71 9.01 -0.94
CA ILE A 426 -7.57 8.47 -1.98
C ILE A 426 -7.77 6.99 -1.69
N PHE A 427 -9.03 6.58 -1.60
CA PHE A 427 -9.47 5.20 -1.55
C PHE A 427 -10.39 4.95 -2.73
N LEU A 428 -10.13 3.89 -3.47
CA LEU A 428 -10.83 3.51 -4.70
C LEU A 428 -11.21 2.04 -4.60
N ASP A 429 -12.48 1.75 -4.79
CA ASP A 429 -12.97 0.42 -5.11
C ASP A 429 -13.64 0.48 -6.49
N ASP A 430 -13.34 -0.49 -7.36
CA ASP A 430 -13.80 -0.46 -8.74
C ASP A 430 -14.93 -1.44 -9.05
N ALA A 431 -15.15 -2.45 -8.21
CA ALA A 431 -16.16 -3.47 -8.42
C ALA A 431 -16.24 -4.42 -7.23
N GLY A 432 -17.44 -4.59 -6.69
CA GLY A 432 -17.68 -5.60 -5.67
C GLY A 432 -19.00 -5.40 -4.96
N ALA A 433 -19.34 -6.35 -4.10
CA ALA A 433 -20.29 -6.17 -3.00
C ALA A 433 -19.53 -6.16 -1.68
N ASP A 434 -19.20 -4.98 -1.20
CA ASP A 434 -18.11 -4.80 -0.25
C ASP A 434 -18.62 -4.51 1.16
N HIS A 435 -17.73 -4.71 2.13
CA HIS A 435 -17.96 -4.33 3.51
C HIS A 435 -16.91 -3.34 3.99
N TYR A 436 -17.36 -2.12 4.28
CA TYR A 436 -16.54 -1.03 4.77
C TYR A 436 -16.79 -0.75 6.25
N HIS A 437 -15.80 -1.03 7.09
CA HIS A 437 -15.75 -0.70 8.50
C HIS A 437 -14.85 0.51 8.76
N GLY A 438 -15.47 1.68 8.83
CA GLY A 438 -14.80 2.97 9.04
C GLY A 438 -14.69 3.37 10.51
N ALA A 439 -13.68 4.18 10.85
CA ALA A 439 -13.58 4.83 12.16
C ALA A 439 -14.28 6.20 12.18
N PHE A 440 -15.08 6.49 13.22
CA PHE A 440 -15.87 7.73 13.35
C PHE A 440 -15.10 8.96 13.86
N ALA A 441 -15.61 10.14 13.42
CA ALA A 441 -15.31 11.51 13.84
C ALA A 441 -15.70 11.83 15.29
N GLY A 442 -15.02 11.18 16.24
CA GLY A 442 -15.08 11.55 17.65
C GLY A 442 -14.23 12.78 17.99
N GLN A 443 -14.67 13.54 19.01
CA GLN A 443 -13.85 14.57 19.64
C GLN A 443 -12.72 13.95 20.45
N PHE A 444 -11.51 14.08 19.92
CA PHE A 444 -10.28 13.75 20.61
C PHE A 444 -9.47 15.02 20.92
N ILE A 445 -8.76 15.01 22.04
CA ILE A 445 -7.76 16.04 22.39
C ILE A 445 -6.41 15.30 22.39
N GLY A 446 -5.65 15.47 21.32
CA GLY A 446 -4.31 14.90 21.14
C GLY A 446 -3.23 15.97 20.97
N PRO A 447 -1.98 15.73 21.39
CA PRO A 447 -0.92 16.74 21.41
C PRO A 447 -0.44 17.19 20.01
N ILE A 448 -0.61 16.40 18.95
CA ILE A 448 -0.22 16.77 17.57
C ILE A 448 -1.35 17.42 16.75
N GLN A 449 -2.61 17.43 17.19
CA GLN A 449 -3.71 17.96 16.37
C GLN A 449 -4.15 19.35 16.83
N VAL A 450 -3.60 20.41 16.23
CA VAL A 450 -4.05 21.79 16.47
C VAL A 450 -5.52 21.94 16.04
N PRO A 451 -6.38 22.45 16.94
CA PRO A 451 -7.34 21.62 17.67
C PRO A 451 -8.35 20.95 16.72
N SER A 452 -8.05 19.74 16.25
CA SER A 452 -9.06 18.97 15.51
C SER A 452 -9.78 18.05 16.47
N THR A 453 -11.06 18.34 16.71
CA THR A 453 -11.96 17.52 17.52
C THR A 453 -12.66 16.45 16.68
N ARG A 454 -12.10 16.03 15.53
CA ARG A 454 -12.71 15.06 14.61
C ARG A 454 -11.64 14.30 13.83
N ALA A 455 -11.67 12.97 13.87
CA ALA A 455 -10.90 12.09 13.00
C ALA A 455 -11.87 11.19 12.21
N GLY A 456 -11.78 11.12 10.89
CA GLY A 456 -12.74 10.36 10.10
C GLY A 456 -12.08 9.43 9.10
N SER A 457 -12.86 8.50 8.59
CA SER A 457 -12.48 7.56 7.52
C SER A 457 -13.41 7.77 6.32
N LEU A 458 -13.32 6.90 5.31
CA LEU A 458 -14.19 6.92 4.14
C LEU A 458 -14.18 8.30 3.45
N GLY A 459 -12.99 8.74 3.06
CA GLY A 459 -12.79 9.97 2.29
C GLY A 459 -12.79 11.24 3.14
N PHE A 460 -12.50 11.16 4.44
CA PHE A 460 -12.57 12.31 5.34
C PHE A 460 -11.41 13.30 5.11
N GLY A 461 -11.73 14.59 4.95
CA GLY A 461 -10.72 15.65 4.80
C GLY A 461 -10.60 16.53 6.05
N ASN A 462 -9.39 16.76 6.54
CA ASN A 462 -9.14 17.52 7.77
C ASN A 462 -7.93 18.46 7.62
N ASN A 463 -7.94 19.60 8.30
CA ASN A 463 -6.83 20.55 8.36
C ASN A 463 -6.22 20.89 6.98
N GLN A 464 -7.05 21.32 6.02
CA GLN A 464 -6.67 21.59 4.62
C GLN A 464 -6.32 20.35 3.78
N GLY A 465 -6.40 19.15 4.35
CA GLY A 465 -6.29 17.89 3.65
C GLY A 465 -7.54 17.59 2.82
N VAL A 466 -7.35 16.81 1.76
CA VAL A 466 -8.38 16.32 0.86
C VAL A 466 -8.51 14.82 1.08
N GLY A 467 -9.70 14.35 1.42
CA GLY A 467 -10.02 12.93 1.45
C GLY A 467 -10.98 12.58 0.33
N VAL A 468 -10.75 11.45 -0.34
CA VAL A 468 -11.62 10.91 -1.37
C VAL A 468 -11.84 9.43 -1.10
N PHE A 469 -13.10 9.04 -1.06
CA PHE A 469 -13.56 7.67 -1.14
C PHE A 469 -14.45 7.57 -2.37
N LEU A 470 -14.12 6.66 -3.27
CA LEU A 470 -14.88 6.38 -4.46
C LEU A 470 -15.03 4.87 -4.58
N ASP A 471 -16.24 4.41 -4.35
CA ASP A 471 -16.71 3.09 -4.74
C ASP A 471 -17.40 3.20 -6.10
N ARG A 472 -17.04 2.32 -7.02
CA ARG A 472 -17.60 2.22 -8.37
C ARG A 472 -18.26 0.86 -8.63
N GLY A 473 -18.30 -0.01 -7.63
CA GLY A 473 -19.15 -1.19 -7.59
C GLY A 473 -20.61 -0.80 -7.75
N THR A 474 -21.41 -1.71 -8.29
CA THR A 474 -22.86 -1.51 -8.47
C THR A 474 -23.66 -2.52 -7.65
N ALA A 475 -23.07 -3.10 -6.62
CA ALA A 475 -23.70 -4.10 -5.77
C ALA A 475 -24.18 -3.49 -4.45
N ASP A 476 -24.79 -4.31 -3.59
CA ASP A 476 -25.36 -3.85 -2.32
C ASP A 476 -24.25 -3.82 -1.24
N ASP A 477 -23.65 -2.65 -1.00
CA ASP A 477 -22.50 -2.48 -0.11
C ASP A 477 -22.93 -2.29 1.36
N GLN A 478 -22.03 -2.67 2.28
CA GLN A 478 -22.27 -2.56 3.71
C GLN A 478 -21.31 -1.58 4.37
N TYR A 479 -21.88 -0.51 4.92
CA TYR A 479 -21.12 0.50 5.65
C TYR A 479 -21.36 0.38 7.16
N THR A 480 -20.31 0.03 7.89
CA THR A 480 -20.30 0.01 9.36
C THR A 480 -19.31 1.03 9.90
N VAL A 481 -19.66 1.68 11.00
CA VAL A 481 -18.78 2.66 11.65
C VAL A 481 -18.96 2.59 13.16
N ASP A 482 -17.84 2.50 13.90
CA ASP A 482 -17.87 2.40 15.36
C ASP A 482 -18.20 3.75 16.04
N GLY A 483 -19.09 3.73 17.04
CA GLY A 483 -19.43 4.85 17.92
C GLY A 483 -19.99 4.40 19.28
N GLU A 484 -19.97 5.28 20.28
CA GLU A 484 -20.73 5.07 21.54
C GLU A 484 -22.24 4.87 21.24
N PRO A 485 -23.01 4.15 22.10
CA PRO A 485 -24.35 3.62 21.79
C PRO A 485 -25.45 4.65 21.45
N SER A 486 -25.13 5.94 21.34
CA SER A 486 -26.09 7.02 21.10
C SER A 486 -26.00 7.68 19.72
N VAL A 487 -25.12 7.23 18.80
CA VAL A 487 -25.09 7.74 17.43
C VAL A 487 -25.49 6.61 16.47
N ALA A 488 -26.78 6.58 16.12
CA ALA A 488 -27.29 5.73 15.05
C ALA A 488 -26.51 6.00 13.76
N GLY A 489 -26.30 4.95 12.95
CA GLY A 489 -25.39 4.85 11.80
C GLY A 489 -25.12 6.16 11.06
N VAL A 490 -23.86 6.39 10.69
CA VAL A 490 -23.39 7.64 10.06
C VAL A 490 -24.43 8.11 9.04
N PRO A 491 -25.18 9.18 9.32
CA PRO A 491 -26.19 9.63 8.39
C PRO A 491 -25.51 9.87 7.04
N GLN A 492 -26.09 9.37 5.95
CA GLN A 492 -25.73 9.65 4.55
C GLN A 492 -24.62 8.80 3.89
N ARG A 493 -24.30 7.57 4.31
CA ARG A 493 -23.50 6.64 3.48
C ARG A 493 -24.32 5.40 3.10
N GLY A 494 -24.01 4.82 1.94
CA GLY A 494 -24.73 3.70 1.35
C GLY A 494 -24.77 3.79 -0.16
N ASP A 495 -25.35 2.77 -0.77
CA ASP A 495 -25.37 2.57 -2.21
C ASP A 495 -25.92 3.79 -2.95
N ASN A 496 -25.26 4.17 -4.05
CA ASN A 496 -25.65 5.29 -4.91
C ASN A 496 -25.70 6.65 -4.16
N VAL A 497 -24.89 6.83 -3.11
CA VAL A 497 -24.84 8.07 -2.31
C VAL A 497 -23.57 8.87 -2.58
N ILE A 498 -23.75 10.18 -2.75
CA ILE A 498 -22.65 11.16 -2.77
C ILE A 498 -22.73 12.04 -1.52
N VAL A 499 -21.69 12.02 -0.69
CA VAL A 499 -21.52 12.95 0.43
C VAL A 499 -20.51 14.02 0.04
N GLN A 500 -21.02 15.22 -0.22
CA GLN A 500 -20.22 16.41 -0.48
C GLN A 500 -19.46 16.88 0.77
N PRO A 501 -18.44 17.75 0.64
CA PRO A 501 -17.77 18.37 1.77
C PRO A 501 -18.76 19.03 2.75
N ASN A 502 -18.94 18.44 3.93
CA ASN A 502 -19.84 18.89 4.99
C ASN A 502 -19.34 18.39 6.37
N ASN A 503 -20.11 18.55 7.45
CA ASN A 503 -19.67 18.15 8.80
C ASN A 503 -19.45 16.63 8.99
N ASP A 504 -19.94 15.80 8.07
CA ASP A 504 -19.87 14.34 8.12
C ASP A 504 -18.68 13.80 7.30
N SER A 505 -18.15 14.61 6.36
CA SER A 505 -16.98 14.29 5.53
C SER A 505 -15.76 15.20 5.80
N THR A 506 -15.94 16.29 6.55
CA THR A 506 -14.91 17.33 6.73
C THR A 506 -14.70 17.70 8.20
N GLY A 507 -13.42 17.75 8.60
CA GLY A 507 -12.95 18.18 9.91
C GLY A 507 -12.62 19.66 10.00
N ALA A 508 -11.85 20.02 11.02
CA ALA A 508 -11.43 21.41 11.27
C ALA A 508 -10.49 21.95 10.16
N GLY A 509 -10.24 23.27 10.19
CA GLY A 509 -9.17 23.88 9.42
C GLY A 509 -9.33 23.84 7.89
N PHE A 510 -10.57 23.87 7.37
CA PHE A 510 -10.87 23.86 5.93
C PHE A 510 -10.40 22.60 5.19
N GLY A 511 -10.44 21.43 5.85
CA GLY A 511 -10.37 20.15 5.14
C GLY A 511 -11.50 20.02 4.10
N GLN A 512 -11.40 19.03 3.22
CA GLN A 512 -12.47 18.70 2.29
C GLN A 512 -12.54 17.20 2.08
N GLY A 513 -13.63 16.57 2.50
CA GLY A 513 -13.89 15.16 2.21
C GLY A 513 -14.97 14.97 1.16
N LEU A 514 -14.79 13.93 0.36
CA LEU A 514 -15.77 13.48 -0.63
C LEU A 514 -15.93 11.97 -0.49
N PHE A 515 -17.18 11.53 -0.39
CA PHE A 515 -17.56 10.14 -0.52
C PHE A 515 -18.48 10.01 -1.72
N VAL A 516 -18.21 9.00 -2.54
CA VAL A 516 -19.01 8.62 -3.70
C VAL A 516 -19.13 7.11 -3.68
N ASP A 517 -20.35 6.65 -3.82
CA ASP A 517 -20.76 5.28 -4.08
C ASP A 517 -21.77 5.37 -5.23
N GLN A 518 -21.65 4.50 -6.25
CA GLN A 518 -22.27 4.67 -7.58
C GLN A 518 -23.56 3.91 -7.82
#